data_AF-A0AAJ2SIL2-F1
#
_entry.id   AF-A0AAJ2SIL2-F1
#
_cell.length_a   1.000
_cell.length_b   1.000
_cell.length_c   1.000
_cell.angle_alpha   90.00
_cell.angle_beta   90.00
_cell.angle_gamma   90.00
#
_symmetry.space_group_name_H-M   'P 1'
#
loop_
_entity.id
_entity.type
_entity.pdbx_description
1 polymer ?
#
loop_
_entity_poly.entity_id
_entity_poly.type
_entity_poly.pdbx_seq_one_letter_code
_entity_poly.pdbx_strand_id
1 'polypeptide(L)'
;MRVNGRVKPTALAVAVAVGLSGCAQIDNYMGESSGTTACMTGAAVGALVGVAVVVLTKGDGKDMVVAGTAGAGAGCGVALLYRDRVQKLQAVAKQEGLVMQVNELNANVAATPNAAPKLQAVGVEAQVQSSEMFAVGSAELTPAGRRQLTSLATALTDKQADKAPATKKILVVGHTDATGSADFNQKLSEQRARAVGQILADVGIPRQNIYYQGAGASRPLANNATEQGRTENRRVEFVEVQSEQLLVERVRNERSNAKYLAHGTAPATTAKPATTKPSSKPAVVASKPTSKTPAPVAQAPAPAPELTAPVVADSSPNVPLSGKGGVDFGGRPVTDTRSQLAMGITPKSSPFAIIGTANAAAPLSSCVADMPRIEGQVKSLADDKPLKEFATTEFFPGLNGKPWATAVNGHSVAVGPIAVLRDGAKVAQAPKMQLITDFAGAQKKQSPSYASVANTYEGENQILYRVFAIDQQKSPVSCIDIVFDKRAGNAVAGEIYYPKQGDAYVAQFTPKRR
;
A
#
# COMPACT_ATOMS: atom_id res chain seq x y z
N MET A 1 -50.24 -55.37 -36.09
CA MET A 1 -48.79 -55.41 -36.38
C MET A 1 -48.53 -54.77 -37.74
N ARG A 2 -47.43 -54.01 -37.85
CA ARG A 2 -46.93 -53.18 -38.97
C ARG A 2 -47.70 -51.88 -39.28
N VAL A 3 -47.04 -50.74 -39.07
CA VAL A 3 -46.89 -49.68 -40.09
C VAL A 3 -45.51 -49.01 -39.93
N ASN A 4 -44.85 -48.83 -41.07
CA ASN A 4 -43.55 -48.21 -41.32
C ASN A 4 -43.47 -46.71 -41.00
N GLY A 5 -42.24 -46.24 -40.76
CA GLY A 5 -41.92 -44.83 -40.51
C GLY A 5 -42.00 -43.90 -41.72
N ARG A 6 -42.16 -42.61 -41.42
CA ARG A 6 -41.81 -41.44 -42.24
C ARG A 6 -41.60 -40.25 -41.30
N VAL A 7 -40.36 -39.77 -41.20
CA VAL A 7 -40.02 -38.49 -40.53
C VAL A 7 -40.12 -37.39 -41.59
N LYS A 8 -40.89 -36.33 -41.32
CA LYS A 8 -41.01 -35.15 -42.20
C LYS A 8 -39.89 -34.12 -41.88
N PRO A 9 -39.38 -33.40 -42.90
CA PRO A 9 -38.26 -32.46 -42.76
C PRO A 9 -38.78 -31.04 -42.51
N THR A 10 -38.84 -30.59 -41.25
CA THR A 10 -39.17 -29.19 -40.92
C THR A 10 -38.41 -28.63 -39.71
N ALA A 11 -37.34 -29.28 -39.26
CA ALA A 11 -36.53 -28.80 -38.14
C ALA A 11 -35.18 -28.17 -38.55
N LEU A 12 -34.90 -28.05 -39.85
CA LEU A 12 -33.62 -27.56 -40.38
C LEU A 12 -33.80 -26.31 -41.24
N ALA A 13 -34.47 -25.28 -40.72
CA ALA A 13 -34.56 -23.98 -41.41
C ALA A 13 -34.62 -22.75 -40.48
N VAL A 14 -34.51 -22.90 -39.16
CA VAL A 14 -34.45 -21.74 -38.22
C VAL A 14 -33.05 -21.53 -37.63
N ALA A 15 -32.11 -22.45 -37.85
CA ALA A 15 -30.74 -22.34 -37.32
C ALA A 15 -29.75 -21.56 -38.21
N VAL A 16 -30.17 -21.04 -39.37
CA VAL A 16 -29.25 -20.38 -40.33
C VAL A 16 -29.51 -18.86 -40.50
N ALA A 17 -30.60 -18.32 -39.93
CA ALA A 17 -30.92 -16.89 -40.07
C ALA A 17 -30.44 -15.98 -38.91
N VAL A 18 -29.83 -16.53 -37.84
CA VAL A 18 -29.29 -15.73 -36.71
C VAL A 18 -27.75 -15.64 -36.75
N GLY A 19 -27.11 -16.26 -37.74
CA GLY A 19 -25.65 -16.50 -37.73
C GLY A 19 -24.77 -15.42 -38.36
N LEU A 20 -25.28 -14.39 -39.04
CA LEU A 20 -24.41 -13.54 -39.89
C LEU A 20 -24.62 -12.02 -39.85
N SER A 21 -25.39 -11.46 -38.92
CA SER A 21 -25.53 -9.99 -38.79
C SER A 21 -25.02 -9.40 -37.45
N GLY A 22 -24.28 -10.17 -36.65
CA GLY A 22 -23.85 -9.77 -35.30
C GLY A 22 -22.48 -9.08 -35.17
N CYS A 23 -21.63 -9.05 -36.21
CA CYS A 23 -20.22 -8.69 -36.05
C CYS A 23 -19.80 -7.32 -36.62
N ALA A 24 -20.72 -6.46 -37.08
CA ALA A 24 -20.34 -5.22 -37.79
C ALA A 24 -20.93 -3.91 -37.24
N GLN A 25 -21.44 -3.88 -36.00
CA GLN A 25 -21.98 -2.64 -35.40
C GLN A 25 -21.33 -2.25 -34.05
N ILE A 26 -20.25 -2.91 -33.62
CA ILE A 26 -19.64 -2.64 -32.30
C ILE A 26 -18.49 -1.62 -32.37
N ASP A 27 -17.88 -1.37 -33.52
CA ASP A 27 -16.66 -0.54 -33.60
C ASP A 27 -16.92 0.99 -33.60
N ASN A 28 -18.17 1.45 -33.70
CA ASN A 28 -18.48 2.89 -33.84
C ASN A 28 -19.23 3.54 -32.65
N TYR A 29 -19.31 2.90 -31.48
CA TYR A 29 -19.99 3.46 -30.30
C TYR A 29 -19.09 3.74 -29.09
N MET A 30 -17.76 3.65 -29.26
CA MET A 30 -16.78 4.01 -28.23
C MET A 30 -16.24 5.42 -28.47
N GLY A 31 -17.15 6.38 -28.40
CA GLY A 31 -16.85 7.80 -28.29
C GLY A 31 -17.80 8.38 -27.25
N GLU A 32 -17.27 8.61 -26.04
CA GLU A 32 -17.83 9.59 -25.10
C GLU A 32 -19.31 9.41 -24.71
N SER A 33 -19.58 8.44 -23.83
CA SER A 33 -20.91 8.30 -23.22
C SER A 33 -20.81 7.77 -21.79
N SER A 34 -21.00 8.68 -20.86
CA SER A 34 -21.04 8.44 -19.42
C SER A 34 -22.29 7.64 -19.01
N GLY A 35 -22.06 6.49 -18.37
CA GLY A 35 -22.71 6.18 -17.10
C GLY A 35 -24.04 5.40 -17.08
N THR A 36 -24.77 5.20 -18.18
CA THR A 36 -26.09 4.50 -18.08
C THR A 36 -26.41 3.51 -19.19
N THR A 37 -25.97 3.74 -20.43
CA THR A 37 -26.40 2.93 -21.59
C THR A 37 -25.71 1.57 -21.72
N ALA A 38 -24.56 1.37 -21.07
CA ALA A 38 -23.79 0.12 -21.15
C ALA A 38 -24.35 -1.05 -20.31
N CYS A 39 -25.37 -0.84 -19.46
CA CYS A 39 -25.92 -1.91 -18.60
C CYS A 39 -26.82 -2.92 -19.35
N MET A 40 -27.25 -2.65 -20.59
CA MET A 40 -28.33 -3.42 -21.22
C MET A 40 -27.90 -4.51 -22.22
N THR A 41 -26.67 -4.52 -22.72
CA THR A 41 -26.27 -5.35 -23.88
C THR A 41 -25.42 -6.59 -23.56
N GLY A 42 -25.28 -6.97 -22.29
CA GLY A 42 -24.38 -8.06 -21.85
C GLY A 42 -25.03 -9.38 -21.42
N ALA A 43 -26.19 -9.76 -21.97
CA ALA A 43 -26.98 -10.89 -21.46
C ALA A 43 -26.71 -12.22 -22.22
N ALA A 44 -25.67 -12.97 -21.82
CA ALA A 44 -25.60 -14.42 -22.04
C ALA A 44 -24.53 -15.08 -21.14
N VAL A 45 -24.98 -15.98 -20.26
CA VAL A 45 -24.22 -17.03 -19.52
C VAL A 45 -23.29 -16.56 -18.38
N GLY A 46 -23.59 -17.02 -17.15
CA GLY A 46 -22.69 -16.83 -16.01
C GLY A 46 -23.19 -17.39 -14.68
N ALA A 47 -23.45 -18.70 -14.61
CA ALA A 47 -23.33 -19.46 -13.36
C ALA A 47 -21.96 -20.14 -13.36
N LEU A 48 -21.30 -20.19 -12.18
CA LEU A 48 -20.04 -20.88 -11.87
C LEU A 48 -18.74 -20.05 -11.88
N VAL A 49 -18.63 -19.10 -10.95
CA VAL A 49 -17.53 -19.05 -9.96
C VAL A 49 -18.14 -18.52 -8.65
N GLY A 50 -17.88 -19.19 -7.53
CA GLY A 50 -18.72 -19.14 -6.32
C GLY A 50 -18.89 -17.77 -5.64
N VAL A 51 -20.02 -17.12 -5.92
CA VAL A 51 -20.86 -16.36 -4.99
C VAL A 51 -22.29 -16.42 -5.54
N ALA A 52 -23.15 -17.26 -4.97
CA ALA A 52 -24.59 -17.24 -5.27
C ALA A 52 -25.27 -16.24 -4.33
N VAL A 53 -25.44 -14.98 -4.77
CA VAL A 53 -26.43 -14.07 -4.16
C VAL A 53 -27.68 -14.15 -5.03
N VAL A 54 -28.60 -15.03 -4.66
CA VAL A 54 -29.96 -15.10 -5.22
C VAL A 54 -30.89 -14.47 -4.18
N VAL A 55 -31.37 -13.26 -4.45
CA VAL A 55 -32.43 -12.62 -3.67
C VAL A 55 -33.74 -12.83 -4.41
N LEU A 56 -34.56 -13.76 -3.93
CA LEU A 56 -35.96 -13.94 -4.34
C LEU A 56 -36.85 -13.35 -3.25
N THR A 57 -37.42 -12.17 -3.46
CA THR A 57 -38.47 -11.63 -2.59
C THR A 57 -39.76 -11.45 -3.37
N LYS A 58 -40.80 -12.14 -2.91
CA LYS A 58 -42.19 -12.08 -3.37
C LYS A 58 -42.87 -10.93 -2.62
N GLY A 59 -43.47 -9.95 -3.31
CA GLY A 59 -44.22 -8.86 -2.66
C GLY A 59 -44.93 -7.96 -3.67
N ASP A 60 -46.20 -7.69 -3.39
CA ASP A 60 -47.19 -7.13 -4.32
C ASP A 60 -46.91 -5.69 -4.76
N GLY A 61 -47.13 -5.45 -6.05
CA GLY A 61 -46.66 -4.29 -6.79
C GLY A 61 -47.21 -2.96 -6.29
N LYS A 62 -46.28 -2.03 -6.01
CA LYS A 62 -46.41 -0.58 -6.20
C LYS A 62 -45.10 0.21 -6.04
N ASP A 63 -44.01 -0.44 -5.64
CA ASP A 63 -42.67 0.16 -5.69
C ASP A 63 -41.88 -0.36 -6.89
N MET A 64 -41.37 0.54 -7.72
CA MET A 64 -40.46 0.23 -8.82
C MET A 64 -39.10 -0.17 -8.24
N VAL A 65 -39.00 -1.42 -7.83
CA VAL A 65 -37.78 -2.04 -7.31
C VAL A 65 -36.94 -2.53 -8.47
N VAL A 66 -35.72 -2.03 -8.56
CA VAL A 66 -34.60 -2.62 -9.33
C VAL A 66 -34.30 -3.99 -8.74
N ALA A 67 -35.05 -5.02 -9.15
CA ALA A 67 -34.72 -6.42 -8.90
C ALA A 67 -35.45 -7.33 -9.89
N GLY A 68 -34.67 -7.90 -10.82
CA GLY A 68 -34.91 -9.26 -11.31
C GLY A 68 -35.32 -9.42 -12.78
N THR A 69 -34.42 -10.00 -13.57
CA THR A 69 -34.66 -11.35 -14.12
C THR A 69 -33.39 -12.19 -13.99
N ALA A 70 -33.58 -13.50 -13.82
CA ALA A 70 -32.55 -14.47 -13.48
C ALA A 70 -31.32 -14.42 -14.42
N GLY A 71 -30.13 -14.29 -13.82
CA GLY A 71 -28.85 -14.53 -14.51
C GLY A 71 -28.09 -13.31 -15.06
N ALA A 72 -28.62 -12.08 -15.01
CA ALA A 72 -27.97 -10.92 -15.66
C ALA A 72 -27.91 -9.61 -14.85
N GLY A 73 -28.32 -9.59 -13.58
CA GLY A 73 -28.54 -8.33 -12.82
C GLY A 73 -27.52 -7.96 -11.73
N ALA A 74 -26.46 -8.73 -11.50
CA ALA A 74 -25.63 -8.54 -10.30
C ALA A 74 -24.65 -7.35 -10.37
N GLY A 75 -24.09 -7.05 -11.55
CA GLY A 75 -23.04 -6.03 -11.68
C GLY A 75 -23.54 -4.59 -11.50
N CYS A 76 -24.68 -4.24 -12.08
CA CYS A 76 -25.21 -2.86 -12.03
C CYS A 76 -25.79 -2.52 -10.65
N GLY A 77 -26.50 -3.45 -9.98
CA GLY A 77 -27.08 -3.21 -8.65
C GLY A 77 -26.03 -3.02 -7.57
N VAL A 78 -24.97 -3.83 -7.59
CA VAL A 78 -23.84 -3.73 -6.67
C VAL A 78 -23.06 -2.41 -6.84
N ALA A 79 -22.80 -2.00 -8.08
CA ALA A 79 -22.11 -0.73 -8.34
C ALA A 79 -22.89 0.48 -7.83
N LEU A 80 -24.23 0.47 -7.93
CA LEU A 80 -25.08 1.53 -7.37
C LEU A 80 -25.04 1.58 -5.84
N LEU A 81 -24.96 0.43 -5.16
CA LEU A 81 -24.85 0.37 -3.69
C LEU A 81 -23.57 1.05 -3.19
N TYR A 82 -22.44 0.81 -3.84
CA TYR A 82 -21.17 1.41 -3.42
C TYR A 82 -21.07 2.90 -3.75
N ARG A 83 -21.68 3.36 -4.84
CA ARG A 83 -21.81 4.80 -5.14
C ARG A 83 -22.59 5.54 -4.05
N ASP A 84 -23.74 5.01 -3.65
CA ASP A 84 -24.53 5.58 -2.54
C ASP A 84 -23.72 5.56 -1.23
N ARG A 85 -22.98 4.48 -0.96
CA ARG A 85 -22.09 4.42 0.21
C ARG A 85 -21.01 5.50 0.18
N VAL A 86 -20.34 5.70 -0.96
CA VAL A 86 -19.31 6.74 -1.12
C VAL A 86 -19.91 8.11 -0.82
N GLN A 87 -21.09 8.42 -1.37
CA GLN A 87 -21.77 9.69 -1.14
C GLN A 87 -22.13 9.90 0.33
N LYS A 88 -22.66 8.87 1.02
CA LYS A 88 -22.98 8.94 2.45
C LYS A 88 -21.75 9.21 3.32
N LEU A 89 -20.65 8.49 3.05
CA LEU A 89 -19.40 8.71 3.77
C LEU A 89 -18.89 10.14 3.53
N GLN A 90 -18.85 10.60 2.28
CA GLN A 90 -18.45 11.97 1.96
C GLN A 90 -19.34 13.04 2.62
N ALA A 91 -20.64 12.79 2.72
CA ALA A 91 -21.57 13.68 3.42
C ALA A 91 -21.26 13.76 4.92
N VAL A 92 -21.01 12.60 5.57
CA VAL A 92 -20.59 12.57 6.97
C VAL A 92 -19.27 13.30 7.16
N ALA A 93 -18.28 13.10 6.28
CA ALA A 93 -17.01 13.82 6.40
C ALA A 93 -17.19 15.34 6.31
N LYS A 94 -18.02 15.83 5.41
CA LYS A 94 -18.34 17.27 5.33
C LYS A 94 -19.02 17.79 6.60
N GLN A 95 -19.99 17.03 7.13
CA GLN A 95 -20.72 17.42 8.34
C GLN A 95 -19.82 17.43 9.59
N GLU A 96 -18.90 16.46 9.68
CA GLU A 96 -18.02 16.26 10.83
C GLU A 96 -16.69 17.01 10.72
N GLY A 97 -16.45 17.72 9.61
CA GLY A 97 -15.21 18.46 9.35
C GLY A 97 -13.99 17.54 9.13
N LEU A 98 -14.21 16.33 8.61
CA LEU A 98 -13.17 15.31 8.45
C LEU A 98 -12.42 15.45 7.13
N VAL A 99 -11.10 15.32 7.20
CA VAL A 99 -10.27 15.09 6.02
C VAL A 99 -10.30 13.59 5.69
N MET A 100 -11.05 13.22 4.65
CA MET A 100 -11.26 11.84 4.24
C MET A 100 -11.19 11.69 2.71
N GLN A 101 -10.58 10.59 2.28
CA GLN A 101 -10.62 10.13 0.89
C GLN A 101 -11.46 8.85 0.83
N VAL A 102 -12.40 8.78 -0.11
CA VAL A 102 -13.27 7.61 -0.29
C VAL A 102 -13.20 7.15 -1.73
N ASN A 103 -12.90 5.87 -1.93
CA ASN A 103 -12.68 5.26 -3.23
C ASN A 103 -13.52 3.99 -3.38
N GLU A 104 -14.02 3.74 -4.59
CA GLU A 104 -14.59 2.43 -4.93
C GLU A 104 -13.46 1.41 -5.10
N LEU A 105 -13.63 0.22 -4.53
CA LEU A 105 -12.75 -0.92 -4.75
C LEU A 105 -13.29 -1.73 -5.91
N ASN A 106 -12.50 -1.84 -6.96
CA ASN A 106 -12.85 -2.63 -8.13
C ASN A 106 -12.04 -3.90 -8.18
N ALA A 107 -12.68 -5.01 -8.54
CA ALA A 107 -12.01 -6.25 -8.81
C ALA A 107 -12.18 -6.81 -10.20
N ASN A 108 -11.12 -7.48 -10.67
CA ASN A 108 -11.12 -8.22 -11.92
C ASN A 108 -11.84 -9.55 -11.70
N VAL A 109 -13.12 -9.57 -12.03
CA VAL A 109 -13.94 -10.77 -11.90
C VAL A 109 -14.07 -11.40 -13.29
N ALA A 110 -13.46 -12.56 -13.48
CA ALA A 110 -13.67 -13.38 -14.67
C ALA A 110 -14.89 -14.27 -14.45
N ALA A 111 -15.89 -14.16 -15.33
CA ALA A 111 -17.12 -14.95 -15.21
C ALA A 111 -16.88 -16.46 -15.46
N THR A 112 -15.80 -16.80 -16.17
CA THR A 112 -15.32 -18.18 -16.41
C THR A 112 -13.78 -18.16 -16.56
N PRO A 113 -13.08 -19.31 -16.42
CA PRO A 113 -11.61 -19.39 -16.54
C PRO A 113 -11.01 -18.85 -17.85
N ASN A 114 -11.81 -18.78 -18.92
CA ASN A 114 -11.40 -18.32 -20.25
C ASN A 114 -12.04 -16.98 -20.66
N ALA A 115 -12.87 -16.36 -19.82
CA ALA A 115 -13.46 -15.07 -20.13
C ALA A 115 -12.46 -13.94 -19.85
N ALA A 116 -12.49 -12.90 -20.69
CA ALA A 116 -11.73 -11.68 -20.42
C ALA A 116 -12.18 -11.07 -19.07
N PRO A 117 -11.24 -10.68 -18.20
CA PRO A 117 -11.56 -10.11 -16.90
C PRO A 117 -12.33 -8.79 -17.08
N LYS A 118 -13.40 -8.61 -16.30
CA LYS A 118 -14.17 -7.35 -16.24
C LYS A 118 -14.00 -6.73 -14.85
N LEU A 119 -13.73 -5.42 -14.81
CA LEU A 119 -13.69 -4.64 -13.58
C LEU A 119 -15.11 -4.48 -13.03
N GLN A 120 -15.32 -4.88 -11.78
CA GLN A 120 -16.59 -4.73 -11.06
C GLN A 120 -16.34 -4.10 -9.69
N ALA A 121 -17.22 -3.20 -9.26
CA ALA A 121 -17.18 -2.66 -7.91
C ALA A 121 -17.49 -3.77 -6.90
N VAL A 122 -16.58 -4.03 -5.98
CA VAL A 122 -16.69 -5.11 -4.98
C VAL A 122 -16.58 -4.60 -3.54
N GLY A 123 -16.43 -3.28 -3.38
CA GLY A 123 -16.26 -2.67 -2.08
C GLY A 123 -16.05 -1.16 -2.12
N VAL A 124 -15.80 -0.59 -0.94
CA VAL A 124 -15.40 0.80 -0.75
C VAL A 124 -14.25 0.84 0.24
N GLU A 125 -13.30 1.74 -0.02
CA GLU A 125 -12.23 2.10 0.89
C GLU A 125 -12.40 3.56 1.30
N ALA A 126 -12.45 3.82 2.60
CA ALA A 126 -12.46 5.17 3.16
C ALA A 126 -11.24 5.37 4.05
N GLN A 127 -10.40 6.36 3.75
CA GLN A 127 -9.22 6.72 4.52
C GLN A 127 -9.46 8.05 5.22
N VAL A 128 -9.46 8.03 6.55
CA VAL A 128 -9.79 9.19 7.39
C VAL A 128 -8.57 9.59 8.22
N GLN A 129 -8.18 10.86 8.16
CA GLN A 129 -7.12 11.37 9.05
C GLN A 129 -7.54 11.22 10.51
N SER A 130 -6.61 10.75 11.36
CA SER A 130 -6.94 10.31 12.72
C SER A 130 -6.29 11.14 13.82
N SER A 131 -5.56 12.21 13.49
CA SER A 131 -4.74 12.97 14.45
C SER A 131 -5.55 13.57 15.61
N GLU A 132 -6.82 13.91 15.38
CA GLU A 132 -7.70 14.50 16.39
C GLU A 132 -8.65 13.48 17.05
N MET A 133 -8.72 12.26 16.51
CA MET A 133 -9.64 11.23 16.98
C MET A 133 -9.16 10.54 18.25
N PHE A 134 -7.85 10.53 18.48
CA PHE A 134 -7.20 9.84 19.58
C PHE A 134 -6.37 10.79 20.42
N ALA A 135 -6.23 10.51 21.71
CA ALA A 135 -5.24 11.18 22.54
C ALA A 135 -3.81 10.90 22.02
N VAL A 136 -2.90 11.86 22.24
CA VAL A 136 -1.52 11.80 21.73
C VAL A 136 -0.82 10.53 22.20
N GLY A 137 -0.23 9.79 21.27
CA GLY A 137 0.47 8.53 21.55
C GLY A 137 -0.40 7.40 22.10
N SER A 138 -1.73 7.55 22.12
CA SER A 138 -2.68 6.63 22.74
C SER A 138 -3.68 6.07 21.72
N ALA A 139 -4.31 4.95 22.09
CA ALA A 139 -5.48 4.40 21.41
C ALA A 139 -6.81 4.85 22.04
N GLU A 140 -6.74 5.67 23.09
CA GLU A 140 -7.90 6.28 23.72
C GLU A 140 -8.52 7.34 22.82
N LEU A 141 -9.84 7.27 22.64
CA LEU A 141 -10.58 8.18 21.79
C LEU A 141 -10.91 9.48 22.51
N THR A 142 -10.75 10.60 21.81
CA THR A 142 -11.28 11.88 22.28
C THR A 142 -12.82 11.87 22.20
N PRO A 143 -13.54 12.72 22.96
CA PRO A 143 -14.99 12.85 22.82
C PRO A 143 -15.42 13.19 21.39
N ALA A 144 -14.69 14.09 20.73
CA ALA A 144 -14.91 14.45 19.33
C ALA A 144 -14.65 13.25 18.39
N GLY A 145 -13.53 12.55 18.58
CA GLY A 145 -13.18 11.36 17.81
C GLY A 145 -14.23 10.26 17.92
N ARG A 146 -14.73 9.99 19.13
CA ARG A 146 -15.83 9.04 19.35
C ARG A 146 -17.08 9.46 18.58
N ARG A 147 -17.49 10.74 18.63
CA ARG A 147 -18.64 11.24 17.84
C ARG A 147 -18.42 11.03 16.34
N GLN A 148 -17.29 11.50 15.81
CA GLN A 148 -16.95 11.42 14.39
C GLN A 148 -16.94 9.97 13.88
N LEU A 149 -16.30 9.06 14.64
CA LEU A 149 -16.26 7.64 14.30
C LEU A 149 -17.63 6.98 14.40
N THR A 150 -18.47 7.34 15.37
CA THR A 150 -19.86 6.85 15.44
C THR A 150 -20.67 7.30 14.23
N SER A 151 -20.52 8.55 13.77
CA SER A 151 -21.17 9.05 12.56
C SER A 151 -20.72 8.28 11.30
N LEU A 152 -19.41 8.04 11.15
CA LEU A 152 -18.86 7.22 10.05
C LEU A 152 -19.34 5.76 10.13
N ALA A 153 -19.29 5.17 11.31
CA ALA A 153 -19.75 3.80 11.57
C ALA A 153 -21.24 3.65 11.22
N THR A 154 -22.07 4.64 11.59
CA THR A 154 -23.49 4.67 11.24
C THR A 154 -23.70 4.73 9.73
N ALA A 155 -22.87 5.49 9.00
CA ALA A 155 -22.92 5.53 7.54
C ALA A 155 -22.51 4.21 6.86
N LEU A 156 -21.81 3.32 7.56
CA LEU A 156 -21.50 1.95 7.11
C LEU A 156 -22.62 0.94 7.45
N THR A 157 -23.57 1.31 8.32
CA THR A 157 -24.74 0.45 8.60
C THR A 157 -25.70 0.46 7.42
N ASP A 158 -26.25 -0.71 7.09
CA ASP A 158 -27.38 -0.83 6.19
C ASP A 158 -28.65 -0.83 7.04
N LYS A 159 -29.29 0.33 7.21
CA LYS A 159 -30.61 0.41 7.86
C LYS A 159 -31.70 -0.36 7.10
N GLN A 160 -31.42 -0.80 5.87
CA GLN A 160 -32.23 -1.73 5.08
C GLN A 160 -31.75 -3.18 5.26
N ALA A 161 -31.54 -3.60 6.52
CA ALA A 161 -31.01 -4.91 6.89
C ALA A 161 -31.81 -6.09 6.33
N ASP A 162 -33.06 -5.88 5.90
CA ASP A 162 -33.90 -6.88 5.26
C ASP A 162 -33.51 -7.17 3.79
N LYS A 163 -32.59 -6.39 3.20
CA LYS A 163 -32.19 -6.48 1.78
C LYS A 163 -30.68 -6.49 1.52
N ALA A 164 -29.85 -6.29 2.54
CA ALA A 164 -28.39 -6.36 2.40
C ALA A 164 -27.92 -7.84 2.39
N PRO A 165 -27.00 -8.26 1.51
CA PRO A 165 -26.46 -9.61 1.56
C PRO A 165 -25.78 -9.84 2.91
N ALA A 166 -26.17 -10.91 3.60
CA ALA A 166 -25.78 -11.30 4.96
C ALA A 166 -24.27 -11.60 5.16
N THR A 167 -23.39 -11.13 4.27
CA THR A 167 -21.99 -11.60 4.13
C THR A 167 -20.94 -10.50 4.06
N LYS A 168 -21.31 -9.21 4.12
CA LYS A 168 -20.36 -8.09 4.05
C LYS A 168 -19.31 -8.16 5.15
N LYS A 169 -18.07 -7.80 4.82
CA LYS A 169 -16.94 -7.75 5.74
C LYS A 169 -16.37 -6.34 5.76
N ILE A 170 -16.08 -5.84 6.95
CA ILE A 170 -15.45 -4.54 7.17
C ILE A 170 -14.11 -4.77 7.85
N LEU A 171 -13.03 -4.32 7.21
CA LEU A 171 -11.70 -4.26 7.80
C LEU A 171 -11.38 -2.83 8.19
N VAL A 172 -10.98 -2.64 9.45
CA VAL A 172 -10.40 -1.40 9.95
C VAL A 172 -8.88 -1.54 9.98
N VAL A 173 -8.16 -0.69 9.26
CA VAL A 173 -6.69 -0.65 9.30
C VAL A 173 -6.23 0.64 9.97
N GLY A 174 -5.52 0.51 11.08
CA GLY A 174 -4.85 1.65 11.71
C GLY A 174 -3.49 1.89 11.06
N HIS A 175 -3.14 3.15 10.85
CA HIS A 175 -1.83 3.58 10.35
C HIS A 175 -1.21 4.62 11.29
N THR A 176 0.11 4.70 11.28
CA THR A 176 0.88 5.75 11.97
C THR A 176 1.78 6.46 10.97
N ASP A 177 2.34 7.61 11.38
CA ASP A 177 3.56 8.09 10.74
C ASP A 177 4.77 7.22 11.15
N ALA A 178 5.93 7.51 10.56
CA ALA A 178 7.16 6.76 10.80
C ALA A 178 7.96 7.16 12.05
N THR A 179 7.41 8.01 12.93
CA THR A 179 8.09 8.42 14.16
C THR A 179 8.09 7.28 15.16
N GLY A 180 9.23 7.00 15.79
CA GLY A 180 9.37 5.90 16.77
C GLY A 180 9.72 4.55 16.14
N SER A 181 9.68 3.48 16.93
CA SER A 181 10.02 2.14 16.43
C SER A 181 8.85 1.50 15.67
N ALA A 182 9.18 0.68 14.67
CA ALA A 182 8.19 -0.04 13.87
C ALA A 182 7.27 -0.92 14.73
N ASP A 183 7.81 -1.59 15.76
CA ASP A 183 7.03 -2.42 16.69
C ASP A 183 6.03 -1.62 17.52
N PHE A 184 6.45 -0.45 18.02
CA PHE A 184 5.55 0.44 18.78
C PHE A 184 4.41 0.92 17.91
N ASN A 185 4.73 1.37 16.69
CA ASN A 185 3.77 1.87 15.71
C ASN A 185 2.77 0.79 15.27
N GLN A 186 3.23 -0.44 15.06
CA GLN A 186 2.36 -1.57 14.76
C GLN A 186 1.35 -1.81 15.91
N LYS A 187 1.81 -1.86 17.16
CA LYS A 187 0.94 -2.09 18.33
C LYS A 187 -0.06 -0.97 18.53
N LEU A 188 0.38 0.29 18.48
CA LEU A 188 -0.48 1.46 18.65
C LEU A 188 -1.57 1.51 17.58
N SER A 189 -1.19 1.30 16.31
CA SER A 189 -2.15 1.30 15.21
C SER A 189 -3.15 0.14 15.32
N GLU A 190 -2.74 -1.05 15.79
CA GLU A 190 -3.65 -2.18 16.02
C GLU A 190 -4.67 -1.87 17.11
N GLN A 191 -4.23 -1.27 18.23
CA GLN A 191 -5.12 -0.88 19.32
C GLN A 191 -6.14 0.16 18.87
N ARG A 192 -5.72 1.16 18.07
CA ARG A 192 -6.61 2.16 17.46
C ARG A 192 -7.63 1.52 16.53
N ALA A 193 -7.18 0.62 15.65
CA ALA A 193 -8.06 -0.11 14.74
C ALA A 193 -9.10 -0.95 15.51
N ARG A 194 -8.68 -1.59 16.61
CA ARG A 194 -9.57 -2.35 17.48
C ARG A 194 -10.62 -1.47 18.17
N ALA A 195 -10.23 -0.30 18.68
CA ALA A 195 -11.14 0.66 19.30
C ALA A 195 -12.19 1.17 18.32
N VAL A 196 -11.78 1.47 17.08
CA VAL A 196 -12.71 1.82 15.99
C VAL A 196 -13.62 0.65 15.64
N GLY A 197 -13.09 -0.58 15.61
CA GLY A 197 -13.89 -1.79 15.43
C GLY A 197 -14.96 -1.96 16.51
N GLN A 198 -14.67 -1.63 17.76
CA GLN A 198 -15.66 -1.64 18.84
C GLN A 198 -16.81 -0.66 18.57
N ILE A 199 -16.51 0.54 18.06
CA ILE A 199 -17.56 1.51 17.66
C ILE A 199 -18.44 0.94 16.55
N LEU A 200 -17.87 0.26 15.55
CA LEU A 200 -18.66 -0.41 14.51
C LEU A 200 -19.62 -1.44 15.11
N ALA A 201 -19.17 -2.19 16.12
CA ALA A 201 -20.01 -3.16 16.82
C ALA A 201 -21.12 -2.47 17.62
N ASP A 202 -20.81 -1.37 18.31
CA ASP A 202 -21.75 -0.62 19.15
C ASP A 202 -22.90 0.00 18.32
N VAL A 203 -22.65 0.37 17.07
CA VAL A 203 -23.70 0.85 16.15
C VAL A 203 -24.48 -0.29 15.46
N GLY A 204 -24.23 -1.55 15.84
CA GLY A 204 -25.01 -2.72 15.44
C GLY A 204 -24.42 -3.56 14.32
N ILE A 205 -23.18 -3.32 13.87
CA ILE A 205 -22.53 -4.20 12.89
C ILE A 205 -22.09 -5.49 13.61
N PRO A 206 -22.48 -6.69 13.13
CA PRO A 206 -22.12 -7.92 13.81
C PRO A 206 -20.60 -8.09 13.91
N ARG A 207 -20.11 -8.44 15.11
CA ARG A 207 -18.66 -8.55 15.40
C ARG A 207 -17.92 -9.52 14.47
N GLN A 208 -18.59 -10.58 14.02
CA GLN A 208 -18.05 -11.56 13.05
C GLN A 208 -17.83 -11.00 11.64
N ASN A 209 -18.36 -9.81 11.35
CA ASN A 209 -18.16 -9.10 10.10
C ASN A 209 -17.14 -7.97 10.22
N ILE A 210 -16.62 -7.71 11.42
CA ILE A 210 -15.62 -6.67 11.67
C ILE A 210 -14.26 -7.32 11.88
N TYR A 211 -13.27 -6.80 11.16
CA TYR A 211 -11.88 -7.20 11.23
C TYR A 211 -11.04 -5.96 11.51
N TYR A 212 -9.89 -6.15 12.12
CA TYR A 212 -8.97 -5.05 12.41
C TYR A 212 -7.51 -5.45 12.16
N GLN A 213 -6.69 -4.48 11.81
CA GLN A 213 -5.25 -4.64 11.57
C GLN A 213 -4.50 -3.37 11.97
N GLY A 214 -3.34 -3.52 12.61
CA GLY A 214 -2.37 -2.43 12.75
C GLY A 214 -1.31 -2.51 11.66
N ALA A 215 -1.30 -1.57 10.72
CA ALA A 215 -0.26 -1.49 9.68
C ALA A 215 0.96 -0.67 10.11
N GLY A 216 0.90 0.03 11.25
CA GLY A 216 1.96 0.95 11.68
C GLY A 216 2.29 1.96 10.58
N ALA A 217 3.59 2.15 10.32
CA ALA A 217 4.09 3.02 9.25
C ALA A 217 4.30 2.29 7.91
N SER A 218 3.94 1.00 7.80
CA SER A 218 4.34 0.15 6.65
C SER A 218 3.73 0.54 5.31
N ARG A 219 2.65 1.33 5.33
CA ARG A 219 1.82 1.71 4.18
C ARG A 219 1.71 3.24 4.06
N PRO A 220 2.82 3.97 3.82
CA PRO A 220 2.81 5.43 3.74
C PRO A 220 2.06 5.92 2.49
N LEU A 221 1.33 7.03 2.64
CA LEU A 221 0.68 7.77 1.55
C LEU A 221 1.46 9.03 1.16
N ALA A 222 2.28 9.54 2.08
CA ALA A 222 3.01 10.77 1.90
C ALA A 222 4.39 10.69 2.57
N ASN A 223 5.22 11.68 2.25
CA ASN A 223 6.58 11.75 2.77
C ASN A 223 6.61 12.00 4.29
N ASN A 224 7.22 11.08 5.05
CA ASN A 224 7.37 11.20 6.50
C ASN A 224 8.34 12.31 6.95
N ALA A 225 9.07 12.92 6.00
CA ALA A 225 9.95 14.04 6.29
C ALA A 225 9.21 15.32 6.69
N THR A 226 7.99 15.54 6.17
CA THR A 226 7.22 16.76 6.42
C THR A 226 6.12 16.52 7.46
N GLU A 227 5.74 17.55 8.22
CA GLU A 227 4.63 17.42 9.19
C GLU A 227 3.30 17.14 8.50
N GLN A 228 3.08 17.76 7.34
CA GLN A 228 1.92 17.49 6.51
C GLN A 228 1.86 16.01 6.11
N GLY A 229 2.96 15.45 5.58
CA GLY A 229 2.98 14.05 5.16
C GLY A 229 2.84 13.07 6.34
N ARG A 230 3.40 13.40 7.51
CA ARG A 230 3.14 12.65 8.74
C ARG A 230 1.65 12.69 9.13
N THR A 231 1.00 13.85 9.04
CA THR A 231 -0.44 14.00 9.31
C THR A 231 -1.28 13.15 8.37
N GLU A 232 -0.95 13.11 7.08
CA GLU A 232 -1.63 12.27 6.08
C GLU A 232 -1.42 10.76 6.35
N ASN A 233 -0.24 10.38 6.84
CA ASN A 233 0.05 8.99 7.21
C ASN A 233 -0.69 8.54 8.48
N ARG A 234 -0.96 9.44 9.43
CA ARG A 234 -1.78 9.19 10.63
C ARG A 234 -3.27 9.11 10.26
N ARG A 235 -3.72 7.92 9.90
CA ARG A 235 -5.09 7.68 9.41
C ARG A 235 -5.66 6.34 9.87
N VAL A 236 -6.98 6.22 9.76
CA VAL A 236 -7.70 4.95 9.85
C VAL A 236 -8.37 4.68 8.49
N GLU A 237 -8.19 3.46 7.99
CA GLU A 237 -8.78 2.98 6.74
C GLU A 237 -9.95 2.03 7.06
N PHE A 238 -11.10 2.25 6.43
CA PHE A 238 -12.25 1.37 6.46
C PHE A 238 -12.41 0.72 5.10
N VAL A 239 -12.35 -0.60 5.05
CA VAL A 239 -12.51 -1.39 3.84
C VAL A 239 -13.77 -2.24 3.97
N GLU A 240 -14.83 -1.88 3.26
CA GLU A 240 -16.05 -2.69 3.14
C GLU A 240 -15.96 -3.53 1.86
N VAL A 241 -16.11 -4.85 1.97
CA VAL A 241 -16.16 -5.79 0.83
C VAL A 241 -17.29 -6.81 0.99
N GLN A 242 -17.69 -7.46 -0.10
CA GLN A 242 -18.87 -8.35 -0.12
C GLN A 242 -18.68 -9.70 0.56
N SER A 243 -17.43 -10.14 0.72
CA SER A 243 -17.12 -11.47 1.23
C SER A 243 -15.76 -11.53 1.92
N GLU A 244 -15.57 -12.57 2.72
CA GLU A 244 -14.29 -12.85 3.36
C GLU A 244 -13.19 -13.20 2.35
N GLN A 245 -13.53 -13.83 1.21
CA GLN A 245 -12.55 -14.13 0.16
C GLN A 245 -11.97 -12.85 -0.45
N LEU A 246 -12.83 -11.87 -0.76
CA LEU A 246 -12.39 -10.56 -1.27
C LEU A 246 -11.54 -9.83 -0.23
N LEU A 247 -11.86 -9.99 1.06
CA LEU A 247 -11.04 -9.44 2.14
C LEU A 247 -9.65 -10.09 2.18
N VAL A 248 -9.56 -11.43 2.10
CA VAL A 248 -8.27 -12.15 2.04
C VAL A 248 -7.43 -11.68 0.86
N GLU A 249 -8.05 -11.53 -0.31
CA GLU A 249 -7.35 -11.07 -1.51
C GLU A 249 -6.86 -9.63 -1.39
N ARG A 250 -7.69 -8.72 -0.87
CA ARG A 250 -7.29 -7.35 -0.52
C ARG A 250 -6.07 -7.32 0.41
N VAL A 251 -6.11 -8.11 1.49
CA VAL A 251 -5.03 -8.16 2.49
C VAL A 251 -3.72 -8.65 1.85
N ARG A 252 -3.79 -9.67 1.00
CA ARG A 252 -2.62 -10.19 0.26
C ARG A 252 -2.06 -9.18 -0.74
N ASN A 253 -2.92 -8.43 -1.42
CA ASN A 253 -2.50 -7.42 -2.40
C ASN A 253 -1.88 -6.17 -1.77
N GLU A 254 -2.16 -5.90 -0.51
CA GLU A 254 -1.53 -4.80 0.23
C GLU A 254 -0.22 -5.20 0.91
N ARG A 255 -0.09 -6.46 1.33
CA ARG A 255 1.15 -7.05 1.86
C ARG A 255 2.17 -7.11 0.72
N SER A 256 3.25 -6.33 0.81
CA SER A 256 4.29 -6.22 -0.24
C SER A 256 3.89 -5.43 -1.50
N ASN A 257 2.88 -4.56 -1.44
CA ASN A 257 2.53 -3.74 -2.59
C ASN A 257 3.64 -2.74 -2.96
N ALA A 258 4.15 -2.81 -4.19
CA ALA A 258 5.21 -1.94 -4.68
C ALA A 258 4.84 -0.44 -4.66
N LYS A 259 3.54 -0.07 -4.64
CA LYS A 259 3.11 1.33 -4.51
C LYS A 259 3.69 2.02 -3.28
N TYR A 260 3.94 1.25 -2.21
CA TYR A 260 4.46 1.79 -0.98
C TYR A 260 5.97 2.08 -1.02
N LEU A 261 6.65 1.81 -2.15
CA LEU A 261 8.00 2.29 -2.41
C LEU A 261 8.04 3.79 -2.76
N ALA A 262 6.92 4.36 -3.21
CA ALA A 262 6.81 5.78 -3.57
C ALA A 262 7.19 6.70 -2.39
N HIS A 263 6.96 6.24 -1.17
CA HIS A 263 7.30 6.97 0.04
C HIS A 263 8.11 6.08 0.97
N GLY A 264 9.28 6.57 1.36
CA GLY A 264 10.09 5.96 2.38
C GLY A 264 9.47 6.13 3.79
N THR A 265 9.81 5.22 4.70
CA THR A 265 9.42 5.30 6.10
C THR A 265 10.59 5.70 7.01
N ALA A 266 11.71 6.20 6.46
CA ALA A 266 12.70 6.86 7.30
C ALA A 266 12.16 8.22 7.77
N PRO A 267 12.21 8.55 9.07
CA PRO A 267 11.88 9.88 9.54
C PRO A 267 12.88 10.89 8.94
N ALA A 268 12.45 12.13 8.70
CA ALA A 268 13.41 13.22 8.55
C ALA A 268 14.18 13.30 9.85
N THR A 269 15.40 12.79 9.87
CA THR A 269 16.33 13.08 10.95
C THR A 269 16.33 14.59 11.14
N THR A 270 15.99 15.00 12.36
CA THR A 270 16.03 16.37 12.83
C THR A 270 17.41 16.94 12.54
N ALA A 271 17.55 17.64 11.41
CA ALA A 271 18.69 18.47 11.14
C ALA A 271 18.53 19.72 12.01
N LYS A 272 19.32 19.82 13.07
CA LYS A 272 19.73 21.15 13.55
C LYS A 272 20.62 21.75 12.46
N PRO A 273 20.41 23.02 12.04
CA PRO A 273 21.29 23.66 11.07
C PRO A 273 22.74 23.55 11.55
N ALA A 274 23.62 23.04 10.68
CA ALA A 274 25.05 23.16 10.89
C ALA A 274 25.38 24.66 10.82
N THR A 275 25.69 25.26 11.98
CA THR A 275 26.38 26.54 11.99
C THR A 275 27.74 26.31 11.35
N THR A 276 27.88 26.70 10.08
CA THR A 276 29.19 26.93 9.48
C THR A 276 29.89 27.97 10.33
N LYS A 277 30.93 27.55 11.06
CA LYS A 277 31.87 28.47 11.69
C LYS A 277 32.50 29.31 10.57
N PRO A 278 32.31 30.64 10.52
CA PRO A 278 32.91 31.45 9.47
C PRO A 278 34.42 31.47 9.68
N SER A 279 35.16 30.82 8.79
CA SER A 279 36.59 30.98 8.65
C SER A 279 36.86 31.93 7.49
N SER A 280 36.95 33.22 7.80
CA SER A 280 37.94 34.15 7.22
C SER A 280 37.59 35.58 7.65
N LYS A 281 38.52 36.20 8.38
CA LYS A 281 38.54 37.64 8.65
C LYS A 281 38.35 38.44 7.36
N PRO A 282 37.53 39.50 7.37
CA PRO A 282 37.76 40.67 6.56
C PRO A 282 38.74 41.59 7.29
N ALA A 283 39.86 41.90 6.66
CA ALA A 283 40.61 43.11 6.97
C ALA A 283 39.80 44.30 6.45
N VAL A 284 39.64 45.34 7.27
CA VAL A 284 39.74 46.78 6.92
C VAL A 284 39.28 47.62 8.13
N VAL A 285 40.27 48.30 8.72
CA VAL A 285 40.33 49.69 9.21
C VAL A 285 39.32 50.19 10.25
N ALA A 286 39.91 50.77 11.30
CA ALA A 286 39.32 51.34 12.50
C ALA A 286 38.57 52.66 12.31
N SER A 287 37.56 52.89 13.15
CA SER A 287 37.37 54.17 13.87
C SER A 287 36.44 53.97 15.08
N LYS A 288 36.82 54.56 16.21
CA LYS A 288 36.19 54.46 17.54
C LYS A 288 35.30 55.73 17.78
N PRO A 289 34.69 55.97 18.97
CA PRO A 289 33.24 56.01 19.17
C PRO A 289 32.71 57.37 19.69
N THR A 290 31.40 57.59 19.73
CA THR A 290 30.80 58.48 20.75
C THR A 290 29.31 58.19 21.01
N SER A 291 28.98 58.30 22.30
CA SER A 291 27.72 58.06 23.01
C SER A 291 26.60 59.08 22.76
N LYS A 292 25.33 58.68 22.97
CA LYS A 292 24.40 59.24 24.00
C LYS A 292 22.95 58.68 23.89
N THR A 293 22.38 58.33 25.04
CA THR A 293 20.95 58.03 25.38
C THR A 293 20.27 59.38 25.81
N PRO A 294 18.93 59.60 25.96
CA PRO A 294 17.77 58.68 26.16
C PRO A 294 16.44 58.99 25.38
N ALA A 295 15.44 58.13 25.62
CA ALA A 295 14.05 57.98 25.11
C ALA A 295 13.06 59.17 25.40
N PRO A 296 11.70 59.08 25.24
CA PRO A 296 10.78 58.06 24.67
C PRO A 296 9.64 58.63 23.76
N VAL A 297 8.69 57.77 23.32
CA VAL A 297 7.20 57.96 23.29
C VAL A 297 6.48 57.36 22.05
N ALA A 298 5.46 56.53 22.39
CA ALA A 298 4.17 56.20 21.75
C ALA A 298 4.00 55.41 20.43
N GLN A 299 3.33 54.26 20.64
CA GLN A 299 2.39 53.46 19.83
C GLN A 299 1.68 54.10 18.62
N ALA A 300 1.54 53.34 17.51
CA ALA A 300 0.35 52.57 17.10
C ALA A 300 0.53 51.96 15.68
N PRO A 301 -0.20 50.90 15.29
CA PRO A 301 0.24 49.95 14.25
C PRO A 301 -0.50 50.06 12.90
N ALA A 302 0.20 49.72 11.81
CA ALA A 302 -0.31 49.17 10.54
C ALA A 302 0.91 48.78 9.66
N PRO A 303 0.77 48.06 8.53
CA PRO A 303 -0.08 46.91 8.18
C PRO A 303 0.80 45.68 7.79
N ALA A 304 0.16 44.57 7.41
CA ALA A 304 0.83 43.35 6.95
C ALA A 304 1.66 43.57 5.65
N PRO A 305 2.83 42.95 5.50
CA PRO A 305 3.46 42.75 4.20
C PRO A 305 3.40 41.27 3.76
N GLU A 306 2.64 41.07 2.69
CA GLU A 306 2.98 40.32 1.47
C GLU A 306 4.03 39.19 1.57
N LEU A 307 3.53 37.95 1.42
CA LEU A 307 4.32 36.73 1.30
C LEU A 307 5.04 36.69 -0.06
N THR A 308 6.36 36.93 -0.04
CA THR A 308 7.25 36.52 -1.13
C THR A 308 7.60 35.04 -0.96
N ALA A 309 7.26 34.23 -1.97
CA ALA A 309 7.63 32.82 -2.03
C ALA A 309 9.16 32.68 -2.13
N PRO A 310 9.81 31.80 -1.35
CA PRO A 310 11.22 31.53 -1.56
C PRO A 310 11.41 30.50 -2.67
N VAL A 311 12.37 30.85 -3.52
CA VAL A 311 12.99 30.09 -4.59
C VAL A 311 13.52 28.75 -4.09
N VAL A 312 13.34 27.74 -4.93
CA VAL A 312 13.78 26.35 -4.78
C VAL A 312 15.30 26.30 -4.55
N ALA A 313 15.72 25.77 -3.40
CA ALA A 313 17.11 25.45 -3.11
C ALA A 313 17.26 23.93 -2.98
N ASP A 314 18.07 23.39 -3.89
CA ASP A 314 18.49 22.00 -3.99
C ASP A 314 19.15 21.57 -2.67
N SER A 315 18.58 20.56 -2.02
CA SER A 315 19.14 19.99 -0.78
C SER A 315 19.26 18.49 -0.96
N SER A 316 20.49 18.04 -1.26
CA SER A 316 20.85 16.63 -1.15
C SER A 316 20.59 16.15 0.28
N PRO A 317 19.88 15.03 0.48
CA PRO A 317 19.66 14.48 1.80
C PRO A 317 20.97 13.85 2.29
N ASN A 318 21.62 14.48 3.28
CA ASN A 318 22.53 13.75 4.15
C ASN A 318 21.71 12.70 4.88
N VAL A 319 21.67 11.48 4.34
CA VAL A 319 21.07 10.32 4.99
C VAL A 319 22.13 9.78 5.94
N PRO A 320 21.98 9.92 7.28
CA PRO A 320 22.98 9.40 8.20
C PRO A 320 22.90 7.87 8.20
N LEU A 321 23.71 7.24 7.33
CA LEU A 321 24.00 5.82 7.43
C LEU A 321 24.88 5.62 8.67
N SER A 322 24.29 5.01 9.70
CA SER A 322 25.01 4.67 10.92
C SER A 322 25.83 3.40 10.68
N GLY A 323 27.08 3.38 11.15
CA GLY A 323 27.93 2.18 11.14
C GLY A 323 29.41 2.46 11.36
N LYS A 324 30.17 1.44 11.76
CA LYS A 324 31.63 1.52 11.94
C LYS A 324 32.38 1.84 10.65
N GLY A 325 31.75 1.65 9.49
CA GLY A 325 32.40 1.72 8.19
C GLY A 325 33.54 0.71 8.07
N GLY A 326 34.50 0.96 7.18
CA GLY A 326 35.74 0.19 7.07
C GLY A 326 35.75 -0.89 5.99
N VAL A 327 34.70 -0.99 5.19
CA VAL A 327 34.69 -1.79 3.95
C VAL A 327 34.23 -0.90 2.81
N ASP A 328 34.99 -0.88 1.72
CA ASP A 328 34.67 -0.09 0.54
C ASP A 328 34.22 -1.00 -0.60
N PHE A 329 32.93 -0.89 -0.95
CA PHE A 329 32.34 -1.64 -2.05
C PHE A 329 32.51 -0.96 -3.41
N GLY A 330 33.38 0.05 -3.53
CA GLY A 330 33.70 0.71 -4.80
C GLY A 330 32.56 1.59 -5.33
N GLY A 331 31.72 2.07 -4.43
CA GLY A 331 30.53 2.85 -4.72
C GLY A 331 30.76 4.36 -4.82
N ARG A 332 29.68 5.09 -5.04
CA ARG A 332 29.62 6.55 -5.07
C ARG A 332 28.88 7.11 -3.85
N PRO A 333 29.10 8.37 -3.46
CA PRO A 333 28.29 9.02 -2.43
C PRO A 333 26.80 8.99 -2.79
N VAL A 334 25.94 8.83 -1.78
CA VAL A 334 24.48 8.92 -1.91
C VAL A 334 24.11 10.40 -2.00
N THR A 335 23.69 10.85 -3.18
CA THR A 335 23.30 12.25 -3.45
C THR A 335 21.79 12.48 -3.38
N ASP A 336 21.00 11.41 -3.49
CA ASP A 336 19.55 11.39 -3.37
C ASP A 336 19.09 10.03 -2.82
N THR A 337 17.84 9.97 -2.37
CA THR A 337 17.25 8.77 -1.75
C THR A 337 16.51 7.87 -2.73
N ARG A 338 16.57 8.12 -4.04
CA ARG A 338 15.84 7.34 -5.05
C ARG A 338 16.59 6.05 -5.35
N SER A 339 15.85 4.97 -5.57
CA SER A 339 16.43 3.70 -6.02
C SER A 339 16.28 3.56 -7.52
N GLN A 340 17.41 3.34 -8.20
CA GLN A 340 17.40 3.02 -9.62
C GLN A 340 16.83 1.63 -9.87
N LEU A 341 17.07 0.70 -8.95
CA LEU A 341 16.48 -0.65 -9.01
C LEU A 341 14.97 -0.62 -8.90
N ALA A 342 14.44 0.12 -7.92
CA ALA A 342 13.02 0.15 -7.68
C ALA A 342 12.25 0.69 -8.90
N MET A 343 12.79 1.70 -9.60
CA MET A 343 12.21 2.26 -10.84
C MET A 343 12.04 1.21 -11.95
N GLY A 344 12.83 0.14 -11.96
CA GLY A 344 12.71 -0.95 -12.92
C GLY A 344 11.65 -2.00 -12.59
N ILE A 345 10.99 -1.90 -11.43
CA ILE A 345 9.98 -2.87 -10.99
C ILE A 345 8.63 -2.46 -11.54
N THR A 346 8.13 -3.22 -12.51
CA THR A 346 6.76 -3.07 -13.00
C THR A 346 5.78 -3.44 -11.87
N PRO A 347 4.90 -2.52 -11.43
CA PRO A 347 3.88 -2.84 -10.45
C PRO A 347 2.99 -3.97 -10.94
N LYS A 348 2.64 -4.90 -10.04
CA LYS A 348 1.70 -5.97 -10.35
C LYS A 348 0.33 -5.39 -10.68
N SER A 349 -0.31 -5.89 -11.75
CA SER A 349 -1.72 -5.61 -12.01
C SER A 349 -2.55 -6.21 -10.86
N SER A 350 -3.12 -5.33 -10.03
CA SER A 350 -3.93 -5.77 -8.90
C SER A 350 -5.35 -6.05 -9.39
N PRO A 351 -5.92 -7.24 -9.10
CA PRO A 351 -7.35 -7.46 -9.21
C PRO A 351 -8.13 -6.72 -8.11
N PHE A 352 -7.48 -5.91 -7.28
CA PHE A 352 -8.12 -4.89 -6.44
C PHE A 352 -7.44 -3.57 -6.75
N ALA A 353 -7.86 -2.93 -7.83
CA ALA A 353 -7.35 -1.61 -8.20
C ALA A 353 -8.37 -0.57 -7.74
N ILE A 354 -7.93 0.35 -6.90
CA ILE A 354 -8.57 1.66 -6.84
C ILE A 354 -8.30 2.28 -8.22
N ILE A 355 -9.34 2.66 -8.96
CA ILE A 355 -9.13 3.37 -10.24
C ILE A 355 -8.43 4.68 -9.90
N GLY A 356 -7.13 4.65 -10.12
CA GLY A 356 -6.12 5.64 -9.78
C GLY A 356 -4.81 5.18 -10.40
N THR A 357 -4.87 4.66 -11.63
CA THR A 357 -3.67 4.44 -12.45
C THR A 357 -3.15 5.79 -12.91
N ALA A 358 -2.24 6.38 -12.14
CA ALA A 358 -1.13 7.17 -12.65
C ALA A 358 -0.27 7.65 -11.47
N ASN A 359 0.46 6.75 -10.81
CA ASN A 359 1.72 7.14 -10.21
C ASN A 359 2.85 6.34 -10.85
N ALA A 360 2.92 6.45 -12.18
CA ALA A 360 4.07 6.01 -12.98
C ALA A 360 5.28 6.97 -12.84
N ALA A 361 5.17 8.02 -12.02
CA ALA A 361 6.19 9.06 -11.89
C ALA A 361 6.64 9.32 -10.44
N ALA A 362 6.14 8.58 -9.44
CA ALA A 362 6.60 8.77 -8.07
C ALA A 362 8.03 8.21 -7.94
N PRO A 363 9.03 9.02 -7.51
CA PRO A 363 10.38 8.53 -7.32
C PRO A 363 10.38 7.44 -6.25
N LEU A 364 10.73 6.22 -6.63
CA LEU A 364 10.74 5.09 -5.72
C LEU A 364 11.95 5.18 -4.79
N SER A 365 11.70 5.08 -3.49
CA SER A 365 12.71 5.23 -2.45
C SER A 365 13.65 4.01 -2.36
N SER A 366 14.93 4.28 -2.14
CA SER A 366 15.95 3.30 -1.76
C SER A 366 15.85 2.88 -0.31
N CYS A 367 16.59 1.83 0.06
CA CYS A 367 16.56 1.32 1.43
C CYS A 367 17.07 2.33 2.46
N VAL A 368 17.86 3.34 2.06
CA VAL A 368 18.35 4.36 3.00
C VAL A 368 17.27 5.37 3.40
N ALA A 369 16.21 5.50 2.61
CA ALA A 369 15.03 6.29 2.96
C ALA A 369 13.88 5.43 3.51
N ASP A 370 14.11 4.14 3.74
CA ASP A 370 13.10 3.19 4.17
C ASP A 370 13.49 2.60 5.52
N MET A 371 12.53 2.01 6.21
CA MET A 371 12.78 1.29 7.47
C MET A 371 12.13 -0.10 7.40
N PRO A 372 12.50 -1.02 8.31
CA PRO A 372 11.77 -2.27 8.45
C PRO A 372 10.27 -2.04 8.62
N ARG A 373 9.47 -2.71 7.79
CA ARG A 373 8.02 -2.56 7.76
C ARG A 373 7.39 -3.73 8.49
N ILE A 374 6.74 -3.42 9.61
CA ILE A 374 6.06 -4.40 10.45
C ILE A 374 4.56 -4.11 10.38
N GLU A 375 3.80 -5.08 9.90
CA GLU A 375 2.34 -5.07 9.92
C GLU A 375 1.81 -6.22 10.76
N GLY A 376 0.71 -5.97 11.47
CA GLY A 376 0.00 -6.98 12.24
C GLY A 376 -0.79 -7.95 11.37
N GLN A 377 -1.22 -9.06 11.96
CA GLN A 377 -2.22 -9.91 11.34
C GLN A 377 -3.57 -9.21 11.33
N VAL A 378 -4.38 -9.48 10.31
CA VAL A 378 -5.80 -9.12 10.31
C VAL A 378 -6.52 -10.06 11.25
N LYS A 379 -7.29 -9.53 12.20
CA LYS A 379 -7.98 -10.33 13.22
C LYS A 379 -9.48 -10.05 13.21
N SER A 380 -10.30 -11.06 13.48
CA SER A 380 -11.73 -10.86 13.70
C SER A 380 -11.97 -10.19 15.04
N LEU A 381 -12.90 -9.23 15.09
CA LEU A 381 -13.31 -8.61 16.35
C LEU A 381 -14.15 -9.55 17.24
N ALA A 382 -14.71 -10.61 16.66
CA ALA A 382 -15.53 -11.57 17.40
C ALA A 382 -14.72 -12.39 18.41
N ASP A 383 -13.54 -12.86 18.02
CA ASP A 383 -12.74 -13.83 18.80
C ASP A 383 -11.23 -13.55 18.80
N ASP A 384 -10.80 -12.39 18.28
CA ASP A 384 -9.39 -11.98 18.11
C ASP A 384 -8.54 -12.96 17.27
N LYS A 385 -9.16 -13.93 16.59
CA LYS A 385 -8.42 -14.89 15.77
C LYS A 385 -7.99 -14.27 14.45
N PRO A 386 -6.82 -14.66 13.92
CA PRO A 386 -6.38 -14.21 12.62
C PRO A 386 -7.38 -14.60 11.52
N LEU A 387 -7.56 -13.72 10.55
CA LEU A 387 -8.25 -14.00 9.30
C LEU A 387 -7.63 -15.26 8.68
N LYS A 388 -8.48 -16.25 8.37
CA LYS A 388 -8.04 -17.50 7.77
C LYS A 388 -7.62 -17.27 6.33
N GLU A 389 -6.34 -16.98 6.14
CA GLU A 389 -5.71 -17.05 4.83
C GLU A 389 -5.41 -18.52 4.51
N PHE A 390 -5.53 -18.94 3.24
CA PHE A 390 -4.99 -20.24 2.83
C PHE A 390 -3.50 -20.25 3.15
N ALA A 391 -3.02 -21.29 3.84
CA ALA A 391 -1.63 -21.43 4.21
C ALA A 391 -0.78 -21.66 2.95
N THR A 392 -0.24 -20.58 2.38
CA THR A 392 0.76 -20.68 1.33
C THR A 392 2.05 -21.16 1.97
N THR A 393 2.42 -22.42 1.70
CA THR A 393 3.73 -22.99 2.06
C THR A 393 4.68 -23.01 0.87
N GLU A 394 4.19 -22.62 -0.31
CA GLU A 394 5.00 -22.52 -1.50
C GLU A 394 5.83 -21.24 -1.47
N PHE A 395 7.13 -21.40 -1.69
CA PHE A 395 8.09 -20.30 -1.74
C PHE A 395 8.40 -19.96 -3.19
N PHE A 396 8.91 -18.76 -3.43
CA PHE A 396 9.46 -18.43 -4.75
C PHE A 396 10.53 -19.44 -5.16
N PRO A 397 10.52 -19.91 -6.43
CA PRO A 397 11.47 -20.89 -6.92
C PRO A 397 12.91 -20.47 -6.62
N GLY A 398 13.71 -21.38 -6.06
CA GLY A 398 15.12 -21.12 -5.76
C GLY A 398 15.39 -20.26 -4.51
N LEU A 399 14.36 -19.68 -3.88
CA LEU A 399 14.49 -18.73 -2.77
C LEU A 399 14.12 -19.29 -1.39
N ASN A 400 13.95 -20.62 -1.23
CA ASN A 400 13.55 -21.21 0.04
C ASN A 400 14.71 -21.78 0.85
N GLY A 401 14.98 -21.21 2.02
CA GLY A 401 15.94 -21.69 3.02
C GLY A 401 17.42 -21.50 2.63
N LYS A 402 17.71 -21.12 1.38
CA LYS A 402 19.08 -21.01 0.87
C LYS A 402 19.63 -19.60 1.11
N PRO A 403 20.90 -19.48 1.54
CA PRO A 403 21.59 -18.21 1.47
C PRO A 403 21.88 -17.84 0.01
N TRP A 404 21.73 -16.57 -0.30
CA TRP A 404 22.19 -15.98 -1.55
C TRP A 404 23.48 -15.22 -1.29
N ALA A 405 24.42 -15.24 -2.24
CA ALA A 405 25.66 -14.49 -2.11
C ALA A 405 26.17 -13.98 -3.46
N THR A 406 26.84 -12.83 -3.43
CA THR A 406 27.49 -12.24 -4.60
C THR A 406 28.82 -11.61 -4.20
N ALA A 407 29.65 -11.29 -5.20
CA ALA A 407 30.86 -10.49 -5.03
C ALA A 407 30.60 -9.04 -5.46
N VAL A 408 31.04 -8.08 -4.64
CA VAL A 408 30.97 -6.64 -4.90
C VAL A 408 32.34 -6.05 -4.55
N ASN A 409 33.02 -5.47 -5.54
CA ASN A 409 34.36 -4.88 -5.40
C ASN A 409 35.37 -5.77 -4.64
N GLY A 410 35.47 -7.05 -5.00
CA GLY A 410 36.39 -7.99 -4.36
C GLY A 410 35.97 -8.50 -2.97
N HIS A 411 34.81 -8.10 -2.46
CA HIS A 411 34.21 -8.59 -1.21
C HIS A 411 33.02 -9.48 -1.51
N SER A 412 32.76 -10.51 -0.68
CA SER A 412 31.56 -11.34 -0.82
C SER A 412 30.51 -10.96 0.22
N VAL A 413 29.31 -10.65 -0.24
CA VAL A 413 28.15 -10.36 0.60
C VAL A 413 27.18 -11.52 0.47
N ALA A 414 26.73 -12.06 1.61
CA ALA A 414 25.74 -13.12 1.68
C ALA A 414 24.53 -12.69 2.52
N VAL A 415 23.34 -13.06 2.06
CA VAL A 415 22.05 -12.80 2.70
C VAL A 415 21.31 -14.12 2.79
N GLY A 416 20.95 -14.55 4.00
CA GLY A 416 20.26 -15.83 4.14
C GLY A 416 19.79 -16.17 5.56
N PRO A 417 18.85 -17.11 5.69
CA PRO A 417 18.16 -17.78 4.59
C PRO A 417 17.22 -16.80 3.86
N ILE A 418 17.11 -16.92 2.54
CA ILE A 418 15.98 -16.34 1.82
C ILE A 418 14.79 -17.26 2.06
N ALA A 419 13.63 -16.69 2.35
CA ALA A 419 12.39 -17.42 2.57
C ALA A 419 11.22 -16.48 2.29
N VAL A 420 10.79 -16.44 1.02
CA VAL A 420 9.70 -15.58 0.56
C VAL A 420 8.58 -16.44 -0.02
N LEU A 421 7.37 -16.32 0.54
CA LEU A 421 6.19 -17.05 0.07
C LEU A 421 5.76 -16.57 -1.32
N ARG A 422 5.33 -17.49 -2.16
CA ARG A 422 4.93 -17.23 -3.55
C ARG A 422 3.75 -16.25 -3.64
N ASP A 423 2.80 -16.35 -2.71
CA ASP A 423 1.64 -15.48 -2.63
C ASP A 423 1.86 -14.32 -1.66
N GLY A 424 1.71 -13.09 -2.14
CA GLY A 424 1.88 -11.86 -1.34
C GLY A 424 3.32 -11.54 -0.95
N ALA A 425 4.30 -12.28 -1.51
CA ALA A 425 5.73 -12.10 -1.29
C ALA A 425 6.13 -11.99 0.18
N LYS A 426 5.42 -12.66 1.10
CA LYS A 426 5.68 -12.52 2.54
C LYS A 426 7.00 -13.17 2.93
N VAL A 427 7.82 -12.45 3.70
CA VAL A 427 9.01 -13.01 4.35
C VAL A 427 8.58 -14.01 5.44
N ALA A 428 8.91 -15.28 5.26
CA ALA A 428 8.57 -16.33 6.22
C ALA A 428 9.65 -16.48 7.31
N GLN A 429 10.90 -16.11 7.01
CA GLN A 429 12.01 -16.16 7.95
C GLN A 429 12.91 -14.93 7.79
N ALA A 430 13.28 -14.31 8.91
CA ALA A 430 14.18 -13.17 8.90
C ALA A 430 15.61 -13.60 8.45
N PRO A 431 16.23 -12.86 7.52
CA PRO A 431 17.57 -13.18 7.05
C PRO A 431 18.65 -12.73 8.04
N LYS A 432 19.87 -13.18 7.79
CA LYS A 432 21.11 -12.63 8.34
C LYS A 432 21.99 -12.17 7.19
N MET A 433 22.78 -11.14 7.44
CA MET A 433 23.83 -10.69 6.52
C MET A 433 25.20 -11.17 6.99
N GLN A 434 26.03 -11.60 6.05
CA GLN A 434 27.43 -11.98 6.28
C GLN A 434 28.31 -11.35 5.21
N LEU A 435 29.52 -10.96 5.60
CA LEU A 435 30.51 -10.34 4.72
C LEU A 435 31.83 -11.09 4.81
N ILE A 436 32.47 -11.30 3.66
CA ILE A 436 33.87 -11.74 3.57
C ILE A 436 34.64 -10.68 2.82
N THR A 437 35.54 -9.99 3.53
CA THR A 437 36.44 -9.00 2.91
C THR A 437 37.62 -9.69 2.24
N ASP A 438 38.20 -9.05 1.23
CA ASP A 438 39.26 -9.62 0.37
C ASP A 438 38.92 -11.03 -0.15
N PHE A 439 37.68 -11.24 -0.57
CA PHE A 439 37.18 -12.55 -1.02
C PHE A 439 37.93 -13.06 -2.26
N ALA A 440 38.36 -12.14 -3.14
CA ALA A 440 39.13 -12.46 -4.33
C ALA A 440 40.65 -12.59 -4.06
N GLY A 441 41.14 -12.16 -2.89
CA GLY A 441 42.55 -12.17 -2.53
C GLY A 441 42.94 -13.27 -1.55
N ALA A 442 44.16 -13.14 -1.02
CA ALA A 442 44.81 -14.13 -0.17
C ALA A 442 44.44 -14.02 1.31
N GLN A 443 43.90 -12.88 1.77
CA GLN A 443 43.67 -12.58 3.19
C GLN A 443 42.17 -12.47 3.50
N LYS A 444 41.41 -13.52 3.14
CA LYS A 444 39.97 -13.60 3.37
C LYS A 444 39.66 -13.45 4.86
N LYS A 445 38.85 -12.45 5.20
CA LYS A 445 38.41 -12.21 6.58
C LYS A 445 36.89 -12.22 6.64
N GLN A 446 36.34 -13.20 7.34
CA GLN A 446 34.91 -13.36 7.53
C GLN A 446 34.41 -12.51 8.70
N SER A 447 33.34 -11.76 8.48
CA SER A 447 32.63 -11.01 9.51
C SER A 447 31.76 -11.92 10.36
N PRO A 448 31.36 -11.50 11.58
CA PRO A 448 30.22 -12.14 12.25
C PRO A 448 28.95 -12.04 11.39
N SER A 449 27.95 -12.86 11.71
CA SER A 449 26.62 -12.72 11.11
C SER A 449 25.87 -11.57 11.77
N TYR A 450 25.35 -10.67 10.95
CA TYR A 450 24.53 -9.55 11.41
C TYR A 450 23.06 -9.93 11.31
N ALA A 451 22.32 -9.75 12.41
CA ALA A 451 20.88 -9.94 12.40
C ALA A 451 20.24 -8.90 11.47
N SER A 452 19.27 -9.34 10.68
CA SER A 452 18.68 -8.52 9.64
C SER A 452 17.18 -8.74 9.55
N VAL A 453 16.51 -7.80 8.92
CA VAL A 453 15.07 -7.84 8.63
C VAL A 453 14.88 -7.45 7.17
N ALA A 454 13.87 -8.01 6.52
CA ALA A 454 13.63 -7.77 5.12
C ALA A 454 12.22 -7.24 4.86
N ASN A 455 12.14 -6.22 4.01
CA ASN A 455 10.93 -5.84 3.31
C ASN A 455 10.93 -6.49 1.93
N THR A 456 9.73 -6.83 1.46
CA THR A 456 9.48 -7.39 0.13
C THR A 456 8.52 -6.49 -0.61
N TYR A 457 8.78 -6.30 -1.90
CA TYR A 457 7.87 -5.57 -2.79
C TYR A 457 7.66 -6.40 -4.05
N GLU A 458 6.42 -6.83 -4.26
CA GLU A 458 6.04 -7.70 -5.36
C GLU A 458 5.72 -6.87 -6.61
N GLY A 459 6.54 -7.03 -7.65
CA GLY A 459 6.23 -6.60 -9.00
C GLY A 459 5.56 -7.71 -9.82
N GLU A 460 5.26 -7.40 -11.08
CA GLU A 460 4.65 -8.34 -12.02
C GLU A 460 5.52 -9.60 -12.20
N ASN A 461 6.78 -9.40 -12.61
CA ASN A 461 7.74 -10.48 -12.89
C ASN A 461 8.94 -10.52 -11.92
N GLN A 462 9.04 -9.56 -11.01
CA GLN A 462 10.20 -9.38 -10.13
C GLN A 462 9.77 -9.16 -8.68
N ILE A 463 10.69 -9.42 -7.74
CA ILE A 463 10.55 -9.03 -6.33
C ILE A 463 11.75 -8.20 -5.95
N LEU A 464 11.51 -7.05 -5.33
CA LEU A 464 12.55 -6.35 -4.58
C LEU A 464 12.58 -6.87 -3.15
N TYR A 465 13.73 -7.45 -2.79
CA TYR A 465 14.07 -7.92 -1.46
C TYR A 465 15.03 -6.92 -0.83
N ARG A 466 14.51 -6.12 0.09
CA ARG A 466 15.22 -5.03 0.75
C ARG A 466 15.59 -5.45 2.16
N VAL A 467 16.87 -5.58 2.45
CA VAL A 467 17.37 -6.10 3.73
C VAL A 467 18.08 -5.01 4.51
N PHE A 468 17.71 -4.87 5.78
CA PHE A 468 18.28 -3.91 6.72
C PHE A 468 19.08 -4.63 7.79
N ALA A 469 20.25 -4.10 8.13
CA ALA A 469 20.93 -4.49 9.37
C ALA A 469 20.13 -3.96 10.57
N ILE A 470 19.86 -4.82 11.55
CA ILE A 470 19.17 -4.41 12.79
C ILE A 470 20.10 -3.53 13.64
N ASP A 471 21.37 -3.93 13.78
CA ASP A 471 22.40 -3.15 14.46
C ASP A 471 23.30 -2.48 13.40
N GLN A 472 22.85 -1.33 12.92
CA GLN A 472 23.58 -0.57 11.91
C GLN A 472 24.93 -0.09 12.43
N GLN A 473 25.08 0.19 13.73
CA GLN A 473 26.36 0.62 14.30
C GLN A 473 27.44 -0.47 14.19
N LYS A 474 27.08 -1.75 14.34
CA LYS A 474 28.03 -2.86 14.23
C LYS A 474 28.22 -3.38 12.81
N SER A 475 27.22 -3.23 11.95
CA SER A 475 27.26 -3.73 10.59
C SER A 475 28.09 -2.81 9.67
N PRO A 476 28.97 -3.36 8.80
CA PRO A 476 29.65 -2.59 7.76
C PRO A 476 28.71 -2.20 6.60
N VAL A 477 27.52 -2.80 6.53
CA VAL A 477 26.48 -2.56 5.53
C VAL A 477 25.22 -2.12 6.24
N SER A 478 24.66 -0.97 5.87
CA SER A 478 23.44 -0.46 6.49
C SER A 478 22.21 -1.19 5.93
N CYS A 479 22.13 -1.31 4.59
CA CYS A 479 21.09 -2.05 3.92
C CYS A 479 21.52 -2.49 2.51
N ILE A 480 20.80 -3.46 1.96
CA ILE A 480 21.02 -4.00 0.61
C ILE A 480 19.67 -4.24 -0.07
N ASP A 481 19.56 -3.76 -1.31
CA ASP A 481 18.44 -4.01 -2.20
C ASP A 481 18.85 -5.08 -3.21
N ILE A 482 18.04 -6.14 -3.34
CA ILE A 482 18.27 -7.24 -4.27
C ILE A 482 17.00 -7.46 -5.07
N VAL A 483 17.10 -7.48 -6.39
CA VAL A 483 15.97 -7.78 -7.26
C VAL A 483 16.07 -9.22 -7.74
N PHE A 484 15.02 -10.01 -7.48
CA PHE A 484 14.89 -11.39 -7.93
C PHE A 484 13.87 -11.52 -9.06
N ASP A 485 14.21 -12.29 -10.09
CA ASP A 485 13.24 -12.73 -11.09
C ASP A 485 12.33 -13.82 -10.50
N LYS A 486 11.01 -13.67 -10.62
CA LYS A 486 10.03 -14.59 -10.02
C LYS A 486 9.98 -15.95 -10.70
N ARG A 487 10.34 -16.05 -11.98
CA ARG A 487 10.27 -17.28 -12.77
C ARG A 487 11.55 -18.09 -12.62
N ALA A 488 12.69 -17.43 -12.78
CA ALA A 488 14.01 -18.04 -12.75
C ALA A 488 14.59 -18.12 -11.33
N GLY A 489 14.09 -17.33 -10.38
CA GLY A 489 14.54 -17.35 -8.98
C GLY A 489 15.95 -16.78 -8.77
N ASN A 490 16.61 -16.28 -9.82
CA ASN A 490 17.93 -15.70 -9.73
C ASN A 490 17.84 -14.20 -9.45
N ALA A 491 18.81 -13.69 -8.68
CA ALA A 491 19.00 -12.25 -8.55
C ALA A 491 19.47 -11.68 -9.89
N VAL A 492 18.92 -10.54 -10.28
CA VAL A 492 19.22 -9.87 -11.56
C VAL A 492 20.00 -8.57 -11.39
N ALA A 493 19.81 -7.88 -10.26
CA ALA A 493 20.48 -6.64 -9.94
C ALA A 493 20.47 -6.38 -8.43
N GLY A 494 21.36 -5.51 -7.94
CA GLY A 494 21.31 -5.07 -6.55
C GLY A 494 22.14 -3.82 -6.26
N GLU A 495 21.83 -3.21 -5.12
CA GLU A 495 22.41 -1.97 -4.61
C GLU A 495 22.79 -2.22 -3.14
N ILE A 496 24.04 -1.96 -2.78
CA ILE A 496 24.52 -2.07 -1.39
C ILE A 496 24.86 -0.70 -0.85
N TYR A 497 24.30 -0.39 0.32
CA TYR A 497 24.44 0.90 0.98
C TYR A 497 25.25 0.76 2.27
N TYR A 498 26.29 1.58 2.40
CA TYR A 498 27.28 1.43 3.46
C TYR A 498 27.88 2.79 3.87
N PRO A 499 28.29 2.94 5.14
CA PRO A 499 28.98 4.14 5.59
C PRO A 499 30.47 4.09 5.24
N LYS A 500 31.02 5.20 4.73
CA LYS A 500 32.45 5.38 4.46
C LYS A 500 32.87 6.78 4.88
N GLN A 501 33.79 6.86 5.83
CA GLN A 501 34.34 8.13 6.35
C GLN A 501 33.28 9.12 6.89
N GLY A 502 32.15 8.59 7.39
CA GLY A 502 31.05 9.41 7.92
C GLY A 502 29.95 9.72 6.91
N ASP A 503 30.18 9.44 5.62
CA ASP A 503 29.22 9.66 4.55
C ASP A 503 28.56 8.35 4.10
N ALA A 504 27.38 8.48 3.49
CA ALA A 504 26.63 7.37 2.91
C ALA A 504 27.11 7.09 1.48
N TYR A 505 27.42 5.82 1.18
CA TYR A 505 27.81 5.37 -0.15
C TYR A 505 26.88 4.27 -0.66
N VAL A 506 26.74 4.20 -1.98
CA VAL A 506 26.02 3.15 -2.70
C VAL A 506 26.89 2.53 -3.77
N ALA A 507 26.97 1.20 -3.80
CA ALA A 507 27.57 0.45 -4.88
C ALA A 507 26.51 -0.41 -5.57
N GLN A 508 26.44 -0.32 -6.91
CA GLN A 508 25.61 -1.19 -7.72
C GLN A 508 26.36 -2.46 -8.06
N PHE A 509 25.65 -3.58 -8.15
CA PHE A 509 26.22 -4.84 -8.57
C PHE A 509 25.24 -5.63 -9.44
N THR A 510 25.80 -6.39 -10.38
CA THR A 510 25.08 -7.39 -11.15
C THR A 510 25.42 -8.77 -10.61
N PRO A 511 24.47 -9.48 -9.99
CA PRO A 511 24.69 -10.83 -9.51
C PRO A 511 25.14 -11.74 -10.65
N LYS A 512 26.25 -12.46 -10.47
CA LYS A 512 26.67 -13.46 -11.45
C LYS A 512 25.73 -14.66 -11.37
N ARG A 513 25.22 -15.13 -12.50
CA ARG A 513 24.59 -16.46 -12.60
C ARG A 513 25.65 -17.49 -12.19
N ARG A 514 25.39 -18.23 -11.12
CA ARG A 514 26.16 -19.42 -10.78
C ARG A 514 25.44 -20.64 -11.32
#